data_AF-A0A7Z9XP47-F1
#
_entry.id   AF-A0A7Z9XP47-F1
#
_cell.length_a   1.000
_cell.length_b   1.000
_cell.length_c   1.000
_cell.angle_alpha   90.00
_cell.angle_beta   90.00
_cell.angle_gamma   90.00
#
_symmetry.space_group_name_H-M   'P 1'
#
loop_
_entity.id
_entity.type
_entity.pdbx_description
1 polymer ?
#
loop_
_entity_poly.entity_id
_entity_poly.type
_entity_poly.pdbx_seq_one_letter_code
_entity_poly.pdbx_strand_id
1 'polypeptide(L)'
;MKMYAIFLFLLATAVVEAGIYKWVDSAGNIHYGDEPGTSGAKQMEKLPGLSTYAPPPMPEKAADQIEELEMDEPASEVKEEKVKAFSYRELTIVSPDDGGVVRSSPGTVSVFVALAPVLRKGDYLKVILDGAALEKKYYSTVMQLQTVDRGMHQLAVAVFDKTGKKL
;
A
#
# COMPACT_ATOMS: atom_id res chain seq x y z
N MET A 1 44.86 -27.49 -40.08
CA MET A 1 45.53 -26.23 -39.68
C MET A 1 44.72 -24.96 -40.00
N LYS A 2 44.08 -24.82 -41.18
CA LYS A 2 43.35 -23.60 -41.57
C LYS A 2 41.96 -23.42 -40.92
N MET A 3 41.31 -24.50 -40.45
CA MET A 3 39.98 -24.45 -39.82
C MET A 3 40.00 -23.86 -38.39
N TYR A 4 41.07 -24.09 -37.63
CA TYR A 4 41.22 -23.57 -36.26
C TYR A 4 41.47 -22.06 -36.22
N ALA A 5 42.07 -21.49 -37.26
CA ALA A 5 42.32 -20.05 -37.35
C ALA A 5 41.02 -19.23 -37.51
N ILE A 6 40.00 -19.79 -38.17
CA ILE A 6 38.68 -19.14 -38.32
C ILE A 6 37.91 -19.16 -37.00
N PHE A 7 38.02 -20.26 -36.23
CA PHE A 7 37.38 -20.39 -34.93
C PHE A 7 37.96 -19.43 -33.88
N LEU A 8 39.28 -19.15 -33.97
CA LEU A 8 39.97 -18.23 -33.06
C LEU A 8 39.72 -16.75 -33.40
N PHE A 9 39.42 -16.44 -34.68
CA PHE A 9 39.02 -15.09 -35.10
C PHE A 9 37.56 -14.77 -34.74
N LEU A 10 36.68 -15.77 -34.71
CA LEU A 10 35.26 -15.59 -34.36
C LEU A 10 35.03 -15.35 -32.86
N LEU A 11 35.99 -15.74 -32.00
CA LEU A 11 35.90 -15.59 -30.55
C LEU A 11 36.30 -14.18 -30.04
N ALA A 12 36.79 -13.30 -30.92
CA ALA A 12 37.31 -11.99 -30.56
C ALA A 12 36.29 -10.84 -30.63
N THR A 13 35.03 -11.09 -31.02
CA THR A 13 34.07 -10.02 -31.37
C THR A 13 32.84 -9.91 -30.46
N ALA A 14 32.96 -10.15 -29.16
CA ALA A 14 31.84 -9.90 -28.25
C ALA A 14 32.28 -9.51 -26.82
N VAL A 15 32.71 -8.25 -26.66
CA VAL A 15 32.60 -7.58 -25.37
C VAL A 15 31.61 -6.44 -25.58
N VAL A 16 30.35 -6.70 -25.24
CA VAL A 16 29.32 -5.65 -25.09
C VAL A 16 29.32 -5.27 -23.61
N GLU A 17 29.76 -4.06 -23.30
CA GLU A 17 29.68 -3.50 -21.96
C GLU A 17 28.31 -2.81 -21.83
N ALA A 18 27.40 -3.41 -21.06
CA ALA A 18 26.09 -2.85 -20.78
C ALA A 18 26.20 -1.76 -19.70
N GLY A 19 26.47 -0.53 -20.12
CA GLY A 19 26.52 0.65 -19.25
C GLY A 19 25.19 1.41 -19.26
N ILE A 20 24.77 1.93 -18.09
CA ILE A 20 23.61 2.84 -18.00
C ILE A 20 24.12 4.27 -18.14
N TYR A 21 23.60 5.00 -19.12
CA TYR A 21 24.01 6.36 -19.44
C TYR A 21 22.97 7.37 -18.97
N LYS A 22 23.44 8.53 -18.49
CA LYS A 22 22.60 9.69 -18.18
C LYS A 22 23.02 10.90 -18.98
N TRP A 23 22.04 11.59 -19.53
CA TRP A 23 22.23 12.87 -20.20
C TRP A 23 21.12 13.85 -19.84
N VAL A 24 21.38 15.13 -20.09
CA VAL A 24 20.41 16.22 -19.89
C VAL A 24 20.11 16.82 -21.25
N ASP A 25 18.84 16.92 -21.61
CA ASP A 25 18.43 17.52 -22.88
C ASP A 25 18.48 19.06 -22.84
N SER A 26 18.27 19.70 -23.99
CA SER A 26 18.27 21.17 -24.11
C SER A 26 17.14 21.86 -23.35
N ALA A 27 16.13 21.11 -22.90
CA ALA A 27 15.04 21.60 -22.07
C ALA A 27 15.29 21.38 -20.56
N GLY A 28 16.45 20.83 -20.19
CA GLY A 28 16.85 20.59 -18.80
C GLY A 28 16.31 19.28 -18.21
N ASN A 29 15.69 18.42 -19.01
CA ASN A 29 15.18 17.13 -18.52
C ASN A 29 16.30 16.09 -18.48
N ILE A 30 16.26 15.24 -17.46
CA ILE A 30 17.24 14.17 -17.24
C ILE A 30 16.71 12.88 -17.84
N HIS A 31 17.50 12.27 -18.73
CA HIS A 31 17.21 10.98 -19.37
C HIS A 31 18.20 9.91 -18.92
N TYR A 32 17.74 8.65 -18.90
CA TYR A 32 18.53 7.45 -18.58
C TYR A 32 18.29 6.42 -19.68
N GLY A 33 19.35 5.80 -20.20
CA GLY A 33 19.22 4.81 -21.27
C GLY A 33 20.47 3.92 -21.41
N ASP A 34 20.29 2.78 -22.06
CA ASP A 34 21.33 1.76 -22.23
C ASP A 34 22.22 2.00 -23.47
N GLU A 35 21.88 3.01 -24.28
CA GLU A 35 22.67 3.47 -25.42
C GLU A 35 23.22 4.88 -25.13
N PRO A 36 24.46 5.22 -25.55
CA PRO A 36 25.01 6.56 -25.38
C PRO A 36 24.29 7.54 -26.31
N GLY A 37 23.17 8.08 -25.83
CA GLY A 37 22.38 9.09 -26.53
C GLY A 37 23.15 10.40 -26.64
N THR A 38 23.74 10.66 -27.81
CA THR A 38 24.36 11.94 -28.23
C THR A 38 25.53 12.47 -27.37
N SER A 39 26.36 13.34 -27.96
CA SER A 39 27.65 13.76 -27.39
C SER A 39 27.48 14.46 -26.03
N GLY A 40 27.92 13.80 -24.96
CA GLY A 40 27.84 14.30 -23.59
C GLY A 40 27.34 13.28 -22.57
N ALA A 41 26.93 12.08 -23.02
CA ALA A 41 26.54 10.98 -22.15
C ALA A 41 27.69 10.56 -21.21
N LYS A 42 27.44 10.65 -19.89
CA LYS A 42 28.36 10.12 -18.87
C LYS A 42 27.85 8.75 -18.42
N GLN A 43 28.72 7.74 -18.52
CA GLN A 43 28.47 6.41 -17.97
C GLN A 43 28.28 6.54 -16.46
N MET A 44 27.13 6.10 -15.95
CA MET A 44 26.87 6.08 -14.52
C MET A 44 27.09 4.68 -13.97
N GLU A 45 28.08 4.55 -13.10
CA GLU A 45 28.36 3.32 -12.35
C GLU A 45 27.30 3.02 -11.28
N LYS A 46 26.50 4.02 -10.87
CA LYS A 46 25.53 3.88 -9.79
C LYS A 46 24.29 4.74 -10.02
N LEU A 47 23.13 4.09 -10.07
CA LEU A 47 21.85 4.81 -10.08
C LEU A 47 21.68 5.55 -8.74
N PRO A 48 21.09 6.75 -8.75
CA PRO A 48 20.63 7.35 -7.50
C PRO A 48 19.67 6.37 -6.80
N GLY A 49 19.82 6.25 -5.48
CA GLY A 49 18.96 5.38 -4.68
C GLY A 49 17.48 5.70 -4.90
N LEU A 50 16.62 4.68 -4.74
CA LEU A 50 15.17 4.86 -4.82
C LEU A 50 14.74 5.99 -3.88
N SER A 51 13.86 6.87 -4.39
CA SER A 51 13.26 7.92 -3.58
C SER A 51 12.32 7.26 -2.58
N THR A 52 12.82 7.00 -1.37
CA THR A 52 12.05 6.39 -0.28
C THR A 52 11.53 7.49 0.62
N TYR A 53 10.22 7.48 0.86
CA TYR A 53 9.60 8.30 1.89
C TYR A 53 9.60 7.53 3.20
N ALA A 54 10.32 8.03 4.20
CA ALA A 54 10.21 7.54 5.57
C ALA A 54 9.10 8.32 6.29
N PRO A 55 8.09 7.65 6.87
CA PRO A 55 7.08 8.34 7.65
C PRO A 55 7.73 9.03 8.87
N PRO A 56 7.20 10.19 9.30
CA PRO A 56 7.73 10.90 10.46
C PRO A 56 7.65 10.01 11.71
N PRO A 57 8.66 10.07 12.61
CA PRO A 57 8.64 9.30 13.84
C PRO A 57 7.41 9.69 14.67
N MET A 58 6.64 8.67 15.04
CA MET A 58 5.48 8.83 15.91
C MET A 58 5.98 9.31 17.29
N PRO A 59 5.39 10.36 17.88
CA PRO A 59 5.76 10.76 19.23
C PRO A 59 5.41 9.63 20.19
N GLU A 60 6.45 9.04 20.79
CA GLU A 60 6.35 8.12 21.90
C GLU A 60 5.85 8.90 23.12
N LYS A 61 4.53 8.99 23.26
CA LYS A 61 3.92 9.54 24.47
C LYS A 61 3.98 8.47 25.55
N ALA A 62 5.01 8.61 26.39
CA ALA A 62 5.20 8.05 27.73
C ALA A 62 4.03 7.19 28.23
N ALA A 63 4.23 5.87 28.21
CA ALA A 63 3.53 4.96 29.10
C ALA A 63 4.22 5.04 30.46
N ASP A 64 3.92 6.09 31.23
CA ASP A 64 4.24 6.13 32.64
C ASP A 64 2.98 6.54 33.41
N GLN A 65 2.61 5.67 34.34
CA GLN A 65 1.66 5.85 35.43
C GLN A 65 0.17 5.76 35.08
N ILE A 66 -0.34 4.52 35.05
CA ILE A 66 -1.67 4.25 35.60
C ILE A 66 -1.43 3.38 36.83
N GLU A 67 -1.63 4.00 37.99
CA GLU A 67 -1.66 3.36 39.29
C GLU A 67 -2.60 2.16 39.28
N GLU A 68 -2.08 1.07 39.84
CA GLU A 68 -2.81 -0.07 40.36
C GLU A 68 -3.83 0.43 41.39
N LEU A 69 -5.08 0.59 40.96
CA LEU A 69 -6.23 0.67 41.84
C LEU A 69 -6.86 -0.72 41.89
N GLU A 70 -6.33 -1.54 42.80
CA GLU A 70 -7.12 -2.56 43.45
C GLU A 70 -8.33 -1.89 44.11
N MET A 71 -9.55 -2.40 43.87
CA MET A 71 -10.56 -2.64 44.92
C MET A 71 -11.86 -3.19 44.32
N ASP A 72 -12.17 -4.39 44.82
CA ASP A 72 -13.48 -4.97 45.16
C ASP A 72 -14.54 -5.22 44.08
N GLU A 73 -14.75 -6.52 43.83
CA GLU A 73 -16.05 -7.07 43.46
C GLU A 73 -17.12 -6.62 44.47
N PRO A 74 -18.31 -6.31 43.96
CA PRO A 74 -19.47 -6.94 44.55
C PRO A 74 -20.24 -7.71 43.48
N ALA A 75 -20.40 -9.00 43.73
CA ALA A 75 -21.51 -9.76 43.18
C ALA A 75 -22.82 -9.08 43.62
N SER A 76 -23.60 -8.56 42.67
CA SER A 76 -25.06 -8.73 42.66
C SER A 76 -25.76 -8.14 41.43
N GLU A 77 -26.69 -8.97 40.95
CA GLU A 77 -27.94 -8.64 40.27
C GLU A 77 -27.89 -8.10 38.83
N VAL A 78 -28.17 -9.06 37.93
CA VAL A 78 -28.73 -8.88 36.60
C VAL A 78 -29.93 -7.93 36.67
N LYS A 79 -29.69 -6.66 36.37
CA LYS A 79 -30.72 -5.78 35.80
C LYS A 79 -30.58 -5.84 34.29
N GLU A 80 -31.61 -6.39 33.64
CA GLU A 80 -31.87 -6.25 32.21
C GLU A 80 -32.11 -4.77 31.87
N GLU A 81 -31.07 -3.95 31.94
CA GLU A 81 -31.05 -2.70 31.21
C GLU A 81 -30.96 -3.07 29.74
N LYS A 82 -31.98 -2.70 28.96
CA LYS A 82 -31.95 -2.77 27.49
C LYS A 82 -30.66 -2.11 27.02
N VAL A 83 -29.65 -2.94 26.74
CA VAL A 83 -28.35 -2.54 26.23
C VAL A 83 -28.65 -1.74 24.97
N LYS A 84 -28.40 -0.42 25.00
CA LYS A 84 -28.48 0.40 23.79
C LYS A 84 -27.67 -0.33 22.73
N ALA A 85 -28.34 -0.73 21.64
CA ALA A 85 -27.69 -1.40 20.54
C ALA A 85 -26.57 -0.48 20.03
N PHE A 86 -25.33 -0.93 20.16
CA PHE A 86 -24.19 -0.19 19.67
C PHE A 86 -24.29 -0.08 18.16
N SER A 87 -24.09 1.12 17.62
CA SER A 87 -24.10 1.39 16.18
C SER A 87 -22.95 2.30 15.79
N TYR A 88 -22.39 2.06 14.61
CA TYR A 88 -21.50 3.00 13.96
C TYR A 88 -22.34 4.17 13.43
N ARG A 89 -21.89 5.40 13.66
CA ARG A 89 -22.59 6.62 13.26
C ARG A 89 -22.05 7.17 11.95
N GLU A 90 -20.78 6.93 11.68
CA GLU A 90 -20.08 7.41 10.50
C GLU A 90 -19.26 6.28 9.89
N LEU A 91 -19.36 6.15 8.58
CA LEU A 91 -18.54 5.27 7.75
C LEU A 91 -18.34 5.96 6.40
N THR A 92 -17.13 6.42 6.12
CA THR A 92 -16.83 7.16 4.89
C THR A 92 -15.47 6.76 4.35
N ILE A 93 -15.40 6.54 3.04
CA ILE A 93 -14.13 6.29 2.36
C ILE A 93 -13.43 7.63 2.19
N VAL A 94 -12.25 7.77 2.79
CA VAL A 94 -11.41 8.97 2.74
C VAL A 94 -10.44 8.92 1.55
N SER A 95 -10.02 7.72 1.17
CA SER A 95 -9.23 7.49 -0.03
C SER A 95 -9.52 6.08 -0.56
N PRO A 96 -9.52 5.84 -1.88
CA PRO A 96 -9.34 6.84 -2.94
C PRO A 96 -10.49 7.87 -2.99
N ASP A 97 -10.21 9.06 -3.52
CA ASP A 97 -11.23 10.08 -3.76
C ASP A 97 -12.29 9.55 -4.72
N ASP A 98 -13.54 10.00 -4.54
CA ASP A 98 -14.61 9.69 -5.49
C ASP A 98 -14.27 10.28 -6.88
N GLY A 99 -14.35 9.44 -7.92
CA GLY A 99 -13.88 9.77 -9.26
C GLY A 99 -12.36 9.98 -9.40
N GLY A 100 -11.58 9.72 -8.34
CA GLY A 100 -10.14 9.88 -8.34
C GLY A 100 -9.40 8.82 -9.17
N VAL A 101 -8.21 9.17 -9.66
CA VAL A 101 -7.36 8.25 -10.43
C VAL A 101 -6.32 7.60 -9.53
N VAL A 102 -6.42 6.28 -9.35
CA VAL A 102 -5.41 5.50 -8.63
C VAL A 102 -4.34 5.00 -9.58
N ARG A 103 -3.11 5.53 -9.44
CA ARG A 103 -1.94 5.06 -10.20
C ARG A 103 -1.23 3.96 -9.42
N SER A 104 -1.32 2.73 -9.91
CA SER A 104 -0.66 1.57 -9.30
C SER A 104 -0.17 0.59 -10.37
N SER A 105 1.13 0.28 -10.36
CA SER A 105 1.73 -0.67 -11.31
C SER A 105 1.24 -2.12 -11.10
N PRO A 106 1.16 -2.65 -9.86
CA PRO A 106 0.66 -4.01 -9.61
C PRO A 106 -0.88 -4.08 -9.37
N GLY A 107 -1.64 -3.01 -9.59
CA GLY A 107 -3.07 -2.98 -9.25
C GLY A 107 -3.33 -2.95 -7.74
N THR A 108 -2.41 -2.40 -6.95
CA THR A 108 -2.59 -2.20 -5.51
C THR A 108 -3.35 -0.89 -5.25
N VAL A 109 -4.46 -0.97 -4.52
CA VAL A 109 -5.27 0.19 -4.15
C VAL A 109 -5.31 0.30 -2.63
N SER A 110 -4.88 1.44 -2.09
CA SER A 110 -4.97 1.73 -0.66
C SER A 110 -6.30 2.41 -0.35
N VAL A 111 -7.09 1.77 0.50
CA VAL A 111 -8.40 2.24 0.93
C VAL A 111 -8.33 2.69 2.38
N PHE A 112 -8.67 3.94 2.62
CA PHE A 112 -8.70 4.55 3.95
C PHE A 112 -10.15 4.90 4.30
N VAL A 113 -10.58 4.55 5.51
CA VAL A 113 -11.96 4.74 5.96
C VAL A 113 -11.98 5.56 7.24
N ALA A 114 -12.79 6.61 7.27
CA ALA A 114 -13.20 7.26 8.50
C ALA A 114 -14.36 6.47 9.11
N LEU A 115 -14.23 6.11 10.39
CA LEU A 115 -15.23 5.34 11.13
C LEU A 115 -15.38 5.94 12.53
N ALA A 116 -16.62 6.25 12.91
CA ALA A 116 -16.94 6.74 14.25
C ALA A 116 -18.15 6.00 14.84
N PRO A 117 -18.07 5.53 16.10
CA PRO A 117 -16.86 5.35 16.93
C PRO A 117 -15.84 4.38 16.31
N VAL A 118 -14.64 4.29 16.91
CA VAL A 118 -13.58 3.38 16.44
C VAL A 118 -14.07 1.94 16.33
N LEU A 119 -13.48 1.19 15.40
CA LEU A 119 -13.86 -0.20 15.14
C LEU A 119 -13.74 -1.02 16.43
N ARG A 120 -14.83 -1.62 16.86
CA ARG A 120 -14.86 -2.46 18.07
C ARG A 120 -14.08 -3.74 17.84
N LYS A 121 -13.47 -4.24 18.92
CA LYS A 121 -12.79 -5.53 18.93
C LYS A 121 -13.76 -6.65 18.51
N GLY A 122 -13.40 -7.36 17.45
CA GLY A 122 -14.17 -8.47 16.89
C GLY A 122 -15.05 -8.10 15.69
N ASP A 123 -15.39 -6.81 15.53
CA ASP A 123 -16.03 -6.32 14.31
C ASP A 123 -14.97 -6.19 13.20
N TYR A 124 -15.41 -6.27 11.96
CA TYR A 124 -14.52 -6.20 10.80
C TYR A 124 -15.19 -5.51 9.62
N LEU A 125 -14.37 -4.93 8.75
CA LEU A 125 -14.81 -4.37 7.49
C LEU A 125 -14.67 -5.41 6.37
N LYS A 126 -15.61 -5.38 5.43
CA LYS A 126 -15.46 -6.00 4.12
C LYS A 126 -15.52 -4.94 3.05
N VAL A 127 -14.67 -5.10 2.05
CA VAL A 127 -14.68 -4.27 0.86
C VAL A 127 -15.57 -4.93 -0.19
N ILE A 128 -16.36 -4.11 -0.86
CA ILE A 128 -17.21 -4.48 -1.97
C ILE A 128 -16.66 -3.74 -3.19
N LEU A 129 -16.26 -4.50 -4.21
CA LEU A 129 -15.72 -3.97 -5.45
C LEU A 129 -16.67 -4.36 -6.59
N ASP A 130 -17.20 -3.39 -7.32
CA ASP A 130 -18.15 -3.59 -8.42
C ASP A 130 -19.39 -4.44 -8.04
N GLY A 131 -19.85 -4.27 -6.79
CA GLY A 131 -20.96 -5.03 -6.22
C GLY A 131 -20.58 -6.40 -5.66
N ALA A 132 -19.35 -6.90 -5.90
CA ALA A 132 -18.86 -8.15 -5.34
C ALA A 132 -18.15 -7.93 -4.01
N ALA A 133 -18.67 -8.52 -2.93
CA ALA A 133 -18.03 -8.48 -1.62
C ALA A 133 -16.78 -9.37 -1.59
N LEU A 134 -15.61 -8.78 -1.36
CA LEU A 134 -14.37 -9.53 -1.21
C LEU A 134 -14.44 -10.40 0.05
N GLU A 135 -13.81 -11.57 0.01
CA GLU A 135 -13.84 -12.51 1.15
C GLU A 135 -13.00 -12.04 2.35
N LYS A 136 -11.96 -11.27 2.06
CA LYS A 136 -11.01 -10.79 3.07
C LYS A 136 -11.69 -9.87 4.09
N LYS A 137 -11.45 -10.17 5.37
CA LYS A 137 -11.89 -9.38 6.52
C LYS A 137 -10.77 -8.44 6.94
N TYR A 138 -11.12 -7.20 7.24
CA TYR A 138 -10.17 -6.18 7.71
C TYR A 138 -10.55 -5.73 9.11
N TYR A 139 -9.59 -5.75 10.02
CA TYR A 139 -9.76 -5.28 11.41
C TYR A 139 -9.15 -3.89 11.64
N SER A 140 -8.88 -3.17 10.54
CA SER A 140 -8.31 -1.83 10.51
C SER A 140 -9.04 -1.01 9.45
N THR A 141 -9.09 0.31 9.65
CA THR A 141 -9.64 1.27 8.69
C THR A 141 -8.70 1.56 7.52
N VAL A 142 -7.48 1.01 7.56
CA VAL A 142 -6.52 1.04 6.44
C VAL A 142 -6.47 -0.34 5.80
N MET A 143 -6.83 -0.40 4.53
CA MET A 143 -6.96 -1.64 3.78
C MET A 143 -6.16 -1.54 2.48
N GLN A 144 -5.55 -2.65 2.06
CA GLN A 144 -4.88 -2.75 0.76
C GLN A 144 -5.56 -3.83 -0.06
N LEU A 145 -6.13 -3.39 -1.18
CA LEU A 145 -6.59 -4.26 -2.25
C LEU A 145 -5.41 -4.59 -3.15
N GLN A 146 -5.34 -5.83 -3.59
CA GLN A 146 -4.33 -6.32 -4.51
C GLN A 146 -5.02 -6.85 -5.76
N THR A 147 -4.32 -6.79 -6.89
CA THR A 147 -4.82 -7.33 -8.16
C THR A 147 -6.18 -6.74 -8.55
N VAL A 148 -6.38 -5.44 -8.29
CA VAL A 148 -7.54 -4.73 -8.84
C VAL A 148 -7.26 -4.52 -10.32
N ASP A 149 -8.18 -4.97 -11.17
CA ASP A 149 -8.08 -4.82 -12.61
C ASP A 149 -8.03 -3.34 -13.02
N ARG A 150 -7.61 -3.09 -14.25
CA ARG A 150 -7.54 -1.72 -14.78
C ARG A 150 -8.91 -1.30 -15.28
N GLY A 151 -9.36 -0.11 -14.87
CA GLY A 151 -10.59 0.46 -15.38
C GLY A 151 -11.25 1.38 -14.35
N MET A 152 -12.52 1.67 -14.61
CA MET A 152 -13.40 2.32 -13.65
C MET A 152 -13.99 1.25 -12.74
N HIS A 153 -13.90 1.46 -11.43
CA HIS A 153 -14.42 0.54 -10.43
C HIS A 153 -15.27 1.30 -9.41
N GLN A 154 -16.29 0.61 -8.90
CA GLN A 154 -17.11 1.10 -7.79
C GLN A 154 -16.64 0.45 -6.50
N LEU A 155 -16.27 1.29 -5.53
CA LEU A 155 -15.78 0.85 -4.23
C LEU A 155 -16.80 1.17 -3.14
N ALA A 156 -17.14 0.16 -2.34
CA ALA A 156 -17.93 0.33 -1.13
C ALA A 156 -17.31 -0.45 0.03
N VAL A 157 -17.62 -0.01 1.26
CA VAL A 157 -17.16 -0.67 2.48
C VAL A 157 -18.36 -0.87 3.39
N ALA A 158 -18.39 -2.00 4.08
CA ALA A 158 -19.41 -2.30 5.08
C ALA A 158 -18.77 -2.89 6.33
N VAL A 159 -19.35 -2.59 7.49
CA VAL A 159 -18.92 -3.14 8.78
C VAL A 159 -19.78 -4.35 9.12
N PHE A 160 -19.17 -5.37 9.70
CA PHE A 160 -19.79 -6.61 10.14
C PHE A 160 -19.40 -6.90 11.57
N ASP A 161 -20.33 -7.43 12.35
CA ASP A 161 -20.04 -7.90 13.69
C ASP A 161 -19.31 -9.25 13.69
N LYS A 162 -18.87 -9.67 14.88
CA LYS A 162 -18.24 -10.99 15.10
C LYS A 162 -19.08 -12.19 14.64
N THR A 163 -20.40 -12.03 14.49
CA THR A 163 -21.32 -13.08 14.04
C THR A 163 -21.52 -13.07 12.52
N GLY A 164 -21.01 -12.05 11.82
CA GLY A 164 -21.16 -11.89 10.38
C GLY A 164 -22.42 -11.13 9.96
N LYS A 165 -23.11 -10.48 10.90
CA LYS A 165 -24.21 -9.57 10.59
C LYS A 165 -23.65 -8.21 10.17
N LYS A 166 -24.15 -7.68 9.06
CA LYS A 166 -23.85 -6.30 8.63
C LYS A 166 -24.44 -5.30 9.63
N LEU A 167 -23.63 -4.32 10.05
CA LEU A 167 -23.99 -3.25 10.99
C LEU A 167 -24.33 -1.94 10.28
#